data_AF-A0A3C1Z0Y5-F1
#
_entry.id   AF-A0A3C1Z0Y5-F1
#
_cell.length_a   1.000
_cell.length_b   1.000
_cell.length_c   1.000
_cell.angle_alpha   90.00
_cell.angle_beta   90.00
_cell.angle_gamma   90.00
#
_symmetry.space_group_name_H-M   'P 1'
#
loop_
_entity.id
_entity.type
_entity.pdbx_description
1 polymer ?
#
loop_
_entity_poly.entity_id
_entity_poly.type
_entity_poly.pdbx_seq_one_letter_code
_entity_poly.pdbx_strand_id
1 'polypeptide(L)'
;MADTQLESGTHSASIRTLRVEHRTILALFEVYLAISPDSRQATMDQILNLLEEHFLKEEALLAGRKRQPGNQADELVEQVLLDHNEVRAMIKELRDSETDDDQALDEFFEDMMQTVRMHFLAEERDLFPRLPRPDD
;
A
#
# COMPACT_ATOMS: atom_id res chain seq x y z
N MET A 1 11.01 -24.19 -23.12
CA MET A 1 10.90 -24.11 -21.65
C MET A 1 11.82 -23.02 -21.09
N ALA A 2 11.84 -21.82 -21.67
CA ALA A 2 12.75 -20.73 -21.28
C ALA A 2 12.02 -19.51 -20.68
N ASP A 3 10.68 -19.54 -20.62
CA ASP A 3 9.84 -18.39 -20.29
C ASP A 3 9.62 -18.23 -18.77
N THR A 4 9.58 -19.34 -18.04
CA THR A 4 9.23 -19.36 -16.60
C THR A 4 10.33 -18.76 -15.70
N GLN A 5 11.59 -18.75 -16.13
CA GLN A 5 12.71 -18.25 -15.29
C GLN A 5 12.77 -16.71 -15.23
N LEU A 6 12.29 -16.02 -16.28
CA LEU A 6 12.33 -14.55 -16.38
C LEU A 6 11.20 -13.88 -15.56
N GLU A 7 10.01 -14.51 -15.52
CA GLU A 7 8.87 -14.00 -14.74
C GLU A 7 9.13 -14.11 -13.22
N SER A 8 9.72 -15.21 -12.77
CA SER A 8 9.98 -15.45 -11.35
C SER A 8 11.03 -14.51 -10.73
N GLY A 9 12.07 -14.15 -11.49
CA GLY A 9 13.08 -13.18 -11.05
C GLY A 9 12.54 -11.75 -10.94
N THR A 10 11.61 -11.40 -11.82
CA THR A 10 10.91 -10.10 -11.81
C THR A 10 9.99 -9.97 -10.60
N HIS A 11 9.26 -11.04 -10.26
CA HIS A 11 8.32 -11.06 -9.13
C HIS A 11 9.01 -10.78 -7.78
N SER A 12 10.17 -11.41 -7.53
CA SER A 12 10.94 -11.17 -6.29
C SER A 12 11.52 -9.75 -6.22
N ALA A 13 11.94 -9.19 -7.36
CA ALA A 13 12.37 -7.80 -7.43
C ALA A 13 11.20 -6.84 -7.11
N SER A 14 9.99 -7.12 -7.62
CA SER A 14 8.79 -6.34 -7.33
C SER A 14 8.42 -6.37 -5.85
N ILE A 15 8.37 -7.54 -5.20
CA ILE A 15 8.07 -7.65 -3.75
C ILE A 15 9.10 -6.88 -2.92
N ARG A 16 10.39 -6.95 -3.29
CA ARG A 16 11.42 -6.17 -2.61
C ARG A 16 11.19 -4.66 -2.77
N THR A 17 10.77 -4.20 -3.94
CA THR A 17 10.41 -2.81 -4.20
C THR A 17 9.22 -2.37 -3.36
N LEU A 18 8.13 -3.16 -3.31
CA LEU A 18 6.95 -2.87 -2.48
C LEU A 18 7.32 -2.70 -0.99
N ARG A 19 8.16 -3.59 -0.44
CA ARG A 19 8.67 -3.44 0.94
C ARG A 19 9.53 -2.19 1.16
N VAL A 20 10.21 -1.69 0.12
CA VAL A 20 10.94 -0.41 0.22
C VAL A 20 9.96 0.75 0.21
N GLU A 21 8.90 0.67 -0.60
CA GLU A 21 7.82 1.65 -0.63
C GLU A 21 7.09 1.72 0.71
N HIS A 22 6.74 0.58 1.34
CA HIS A 22 6.15 0.53 2.69
C HIS A 22 7.00 1.31 3.68
N ARG A 23 8.30 1.00 3.75
CA ARG A 23 9.23 1.69 4.66
C ARG A 23 9.35 3.18 4.37
N THR A 24 9.27 3.57 3.10
CA THR A 24 9.32 4.98 2.69
C THR A 24 8.07 5.72 3.13
N ILE A 25 6.88 5.15 2.90
CA ILE A 25 5.59 5.73 3.30
C ILE A 25 5.49 5.81 4.83
N LEU A 26 5.88 4.74 5.54
CA LEU A 26 5.92 4.74 7.00
C LEU A 26 6.88 5.80 7.55
N ALA A 27 8.04 6.01 6.92
CA ALA A 27 8.95 7.08 7.33
C ALA A 27 8.34 8.48 7.09
N LEU A 28 7.57 8.67 6.02
CA LEU A 28 6.87 9.92 5.75
C LEU A 28 5.75 10.18 6.77
N PHE A 29 5.07 9.14 7.28
CA PHE A 29 4.14 9.30 8.41
C PHE A 29 4.85 9.89 9.64
N GLU A 30 6.04 9.39 9.97
CA GLU A 30 6.81 9.94 11.09
C GLU A 30 7.26 11.38 10.84
N VAL A 31 7.62 11.72 9.59
CA VAL A 31 7.91 13.12 9.21
C VAL A 31 6.68 13.99 9.39
N TYR A 32 5.52 13.57 8.91
CA TYR A 32 4.26 14.31 9.04
C TYR A 32 3.93 14.66 10.50
N LEU A 33 4.06 13.67 11.39
CA LEU A 33 3.79 13.84 12.82
C LEU A 33 4.81 14.78 13.49
N ALA A 34 6.04 14.87 12.97
CA ALA A 34 7.11 15.67 13.53
C ALA A 34 7.18 17.12 13.03
N ILE A 35 6.58 17.44 11.88
CA ILE A 35 6.63 18.78 11.28
C ILE A 35 5.48 19.69 11.75
N SER A 36 5.67 20.99 11.57
CA SER A 36 4.66 22.02 11.85
C SER A 36 3.46 21.93 10.89
N PRO A 37 2.25 22.31 11.33
CA PRO A 37 1.03 22.31 10.50
C PRO A 37 1.20 22.98 9.13
N ASP A 38 1.90 24.12 9.06
CA ASP A 38 2.14 24.85 7.81
C ASP A 38 2.90 24.04 6.72
N SER A 39 3.57 22.94 7.10
CA SER A 39 4.33 22.07 6.20
C SER A 39 3.68 20.69 6.02
N ARG A 40 2.60 20.40 6.75
CA ARG A 40 1.90 19.10 6.75
C ARG A 40 1.24 18.81 5.42
N GLN A 41 0.58 19.80 4.82
CA GLN A 41 -0.16 19.61 3.56
C GLN A 41 0.73 19.04 2.44
N ALA A 42 1.92 19.61 2.22
CA ALA A 42 2.83 19.11 1.18
C ALA A 42 3.31 17.67 1.45
N THR A 43 3.50 17.31 2.72
CA THR A 43 3.91 15.96 3.12
C THR A 43 2.75 14.97 2.98
N MET A 44 1.53 15.38 3.35
CA MET A 44 0.31 14.62 3.12
C MET A 44 0.11 14.35 1.63
N ASP A 45 0.16 15.36 0.78
CA ASP A 45 0.01 15.21 -0.67
C ASP A 45 1.03 14.21 -1.25
N GLN A 46 2.28 14.27 -0.78
CA GLN A 46 3.32 13.32 -1.16
C GLN A 46 2.94 11.89 -0.76
N ILE A 47 2.47 11.67 0.46
CA ILE A 47 2.04 10.37 0.98
C ILE A 47 0.86 9.83 0.16
N LEU A 48 -0.16 10.65 -0.09
CA LEU A 48 -1.37 10.25 -0.83
C LEU A 48 -1.01 9.80 -2.25
N ASN A 49 -0.13 10.54 -2.94
CA ASN A 49 0.34 10.16 -4.27
C ASN A 49 1.13 8.83 -4.25
N LEU A 50 2.04 8.67 -3.28
CA LEU A 50 2.83 7.44 -3.16
C LEU A 50 1.96 6.22 -2.87
N LEU A 51 0.91 6.35 -2.06
CA LEU A 51 -0.05 5.28 -1.79
C LEU A 51 -0.78 4.85 -3.06
N GLU A 52 -1.27 5.79 -3.87
CA GLU A 52 -1.94 5.45 -5.13
C GLU A 52 -0.99 4.74 -6.11
N GLU A 53 0.23 5.24 -6.27
CA GLU A 53 1.24 4.62 -7.12
C GLU A 53 1.62 3.22 -6.64
N HIS A 54 1.72 3.04 -5.32
CA HIS A 54 2.02 1.77 -4.68
C HIS A 54 0.90 0.74 -4.94
N PHE A 55 -0.36 1.11 -4.71
CA PHE A 55 -1.51 0.23 -4.97
C PHE A 55 -1.59 -0.20 -6.43
N LEU A 56 -1.30 0.70 -7.38
CA LEU A 56 -1.29 0.35 -8.81
C LEU A 56 -0.21 -0.70 -9.14
N LYS A 57 0.99 -0.58 -8.55
CA LYS A 57 2.08 -1.54 -8.77
C LYS A 57 1.75 -2.89 -8.15
N GLU A 58 1.21 -2.90 -6.94
CA GLU A 58 0.78 -4.11 -6.25
C GLU A 58 -0.35 -4.80 -7.00
N GLU A 59 -1.40 -4.09 -7.38
CA GLU A 59 -2.53 -4.65 -8.14
C GLU A 59 -2.09 -5.25 -9.47
N ALA A 60 -1.16 -4.59 -10.18
CA ALA A 60 -0.58 -5.14 -11.40
C ALA A 60 0.19 -6.43 -11.14
N LEU A 61 0.92 -6.51 -10.03
CA LEU A 61 1.62 -7.73 -9.61
C LEU A 61 0.65 -8.87 -9.31
N LEU A 62 -0.43 -8.58 -8.58
CA LEU A 62 -1.44 -9.54 -8.17
C LEU A 62 -2.34 -9.99 -9.32
N ALA A 63 -2.61 -9.12 -10.30
CA ALA A 63 -3.39 -9.45 -11.50
C ALA A 63 -2.72 -10.53 -12.37
N GLY A 64 -1.39 -10.62 -12.34
CA GLY A 64 -0.64 -11.67 -13.03
C GLY A 64 -0.77 -13.06 -12.41
N ARG A 65 -1.36 -13.17 -11.20
CA ARG A 65 -1.46 -14.43 -10.47
C ARG A 65 -2.61 -15.30 -10.99
N LYS A 66 -2.33 -16.60 -11.17
CA LYS A 66 -3.37 -17.60 -11.46
C LYS A 66 -4.17 -17.89 -10.19
N ARG A 67 -5.46 -17.52 -10.18
CA ARG A 67 -6.40 -17.86 -9.10
C ARG A 67 -6.67 -19.37 -9.06
N GLN A 68 -6.73 -19.93 -7.86
CA GLN A 68 -7.08 -21.33 -7.61
C GLN A 68 -8.20 -21.42 -6.57
N PRO A 69 -9.38 -21.95 -6.92
CA PRO A 69 -10.52 -22.03 -5.99
C PRO A 69 -10.13 -22.69 -4.67
N GLY A 70 -10.47 -22.04 -3.54
CA GLY A 70 -10.17 -22.55 -2.19
C GLY A 70 -8.75 -22.31 -1.70
N ASN A 71 -7.95 -21.49 -2.41
CA ASN A 71 -6.62 -21.11 -1.96
C ASN A 71 -6.68 -19.89 -1.02
N GLN A 72 -6.15 -20.05 0.18
CA GLN A 72 -6.04 -18.99 1.18
C GLN A 72 -5.34 -17.72 0.67
N ALA A 73 -4.42 -17.85 -0.28
CA ALA A 73 -3.76 -16.68 -0.88
C ALA A 73 -4.69 -15.88 -1.81
N ASP A 74 -5.74 -16.49 -2.38
CA ASP A 74 -6.75 -15.73 -3.14
C ASP A 74 -7.66 -14.93 -2.22
N GLU A 75 -8.01 -15.47 -1.04
CA GLU A 75 -8.76 -14.74 -0.01
C GLU A 75 -7.97 -13.54 0.53
N LEU A 76 -6.66 -13.71 0.74
CA LEU A 76 -5.78 -12.62 1.16
C LEU A 76 -5.64 -11.53 0.08
N VAL A 77 -5.58 -11.90 -1.19
CA VAL A 77 -5.56 -10.94 -2.30
C VAL A 77 -6.87 -10.16 -2.34
N GLU A 78 -8.01 -10.82 -2.16
CA GLU A 78 -9.31 -10.12 -2.11
C GLU A 78 -9.37 -9.13 -0.95
N GLN A 79 -8.88 -9.52 0.23
CA GLN A 79 -8.78 -8.63 1.39
C GLN A 79 -7.90 -7.41 1.09
N VAL A 80 -6.72 -7.60 0.52
CA VAL A 80 -5.81 -6.50 0.13
C VAL A 80 -6.47 -5.52 -0.84
N LEU A 81 -7.23 -6.03 -1.82
CA LEU A 81 -7.97 -5.17 -2.74
C LEU A 81 -9.10 -4.40 -2.05
N LEU A 82 -9.74 -4.97 -1.03
CA LEU A 82 -10.73 -4.26 -0.22
C LEU A 82 -10.06 -3.15 0.60
N ASP A 83 -8.94 -3.44 1.25
CA ASP A 83 -8.17 -2.46 2.03
C ASP A 83 -7.70 -1.30 1.12
N HIS A 84 -7.22 -1.59 -0.10
CA HIS A 84 -6.88 -0.54 -1.09
C HIS A 84 -8.06 0.37 -1.41
N ASN A 85 -9.25 -0.20 -1.61
CA ASN A 85 -10.45 0.59 -1.91
C ASN A 85 -10.86 1.46 -0.74
N GLU A 86 -10.71 0.96 0.49
CA GLU A 86 -10.95 1.72 1.71
C GLU A 86 -9.98 2.91 1.82
N VAL A 87 -8.67 2.67 1.67
CA VAL A 87 -7.67 3.74 1.71
C VAL A 87 -7.86 4.73 0.56
N ARG A 88 -8.22 4.28 -0.65
CA ARG A 88 -8.54 5.19 -1.77
C ARG A 88 -9.75 6.08 -1.48
N ALA A 89 -10.76 5.56 -0.77
CA ALA A 89 -11.89 6.37 -0.34
C ALA A 89 -11.43 7.47 0.64
N MET A 90 -10.60 7.12 1.62
CA MET A 90 -10.01 8.10 2.55
C MET A 90 -9.12 9.13 1.83
N ILE A 91 -8.28 8.71 0.89
CA ILE A 91 -7.45 9.61 0.06
C ILE A 91 -8.34 10.63 -0.67
N LYS A 92 -9.46 10.17 -1.23
CA LYS A 92 -10.40 11.05 -1.92
C LYS A 92 -11.02 12.05 -0.95
N GLU A 93 -11.48 11.60 0.22
CA GLU A 93 -12.05 12.51 1.23
C GLU A 93 -11.03 13.54 1.72
N LEU A 94 -9.77 13.16 1.93
CA LEU A 94 -8.68 14.07 2.29
C LEU A 94 -8.42 15.13 1.21
N ARG A 95 -8.48 14.74 -0.08
CA ARG A 95 -8.25 15.66 -1.21
C ARG A 95 -9.42 16.58 -1.49
N ASP A 96 -10.64 16.07 -1.32
CA ASP A 96 -11.88 16.81 -1.53
C ASP A 96 -12.22 17.71 -0.31
N SER A 97 -11.50 17.55 0.81
CA SER A 97 -11.70 18.36 2.00
C SER A 97 -11.30 19.81 1.76
N GLU A 98 -12.30 20.68 1.65
CA GLU A 98 -12.15 22.14 1.66
C GLU A 98 -12.26 22.71 3.09
N THR A 99 -12.08 21.88 4.13
CA THR A 99 -12.26 22.32 5.53
C THR A 99 -11.17 23.31 5.94
N ASP A 100 -11.59 24.43 6.56
CA ASP A 100 -10.67 25.34 7.28
C ASP A 100 -10.24 24.78 8.65
N ASP A 101 -10.70 23.56 9.00
CA ASP A 101 -10.38 22.88 10.27
C ASP A 101 -9.22 21.91 10.09
N ASP A 102 -8.01 22.44 10.26
CA ASP A 102 -6.75 21.68 10.19
C ASP A 102 -6.72 20.51 11.19
N GLN A 103 -7.39 20.62 12.35
CA GLN A 103 -7.37 19.56 13.37
C GLN A 103 -8.18 18.35 12.93
N ALA A 104 -9.40 18.57 12.42
CA ALA A 104 -10.25 17.47 11.95
C ALA A 104 -9.60 16.73 10.77
N LEU A 105 -8.91 17.48 9.89
CA LEU A 105 -8.16 16.90 8.79
C LEU A 105 -6.96 16.07 9.28
N ASP A 106 -6.21 16.57 10.26
CA ASP A 106 -5.11 15.84 10.90
C ASP A 106 -5.60 14.53 11.54
N GLU A 107 -6.69 14.57 12.31
CA GLU A 107 -7.27 13.39 12.97
C GLU A 107 -7.71 12.32 11.95
N PHE A 108 -8.34 12.75 10.85
CA PHE A 108 -8.75 11.84 9.78
C PHE A 108 -7.53 11.25 9.05
N PHE A 109 -6.49 12.04 8.83
CA PHE A 109 -5.26 11.55 8.22
C PHE A 109 -4.54 10.55 9.12
N GLU A 110 -4.51 10.77 10.44
CA GLU A 110 -3.95 9.82 11.41
C GLU A 110 -4.69 8.47 11.41
N ASP A 111 -6.02 8.48 11.27
CA ASP A 111 -6.82 7.25 11.11
C ASP A 111 -6.42 6.49 9.82
N MET A 112 -6.30 7.21 8.70
CA MET A 112 -5.80 6.64 7.45
C MET A 112 -4.39 6.04 7.61
N MET A 113 -3.49 6.72 8.34
CA MET A 113 -2.16 6.16 8.62
C MET A 113 -2.24 4.83 9.38
N GLN A 114 -3.16 4.71 10.34
CA GLN A 114 -3.35 3.48 11.10
C GLN A 114 -3.88 2.35 10.22
N THR A 115 -4.83 2.63 9.34
CA THR A 115 -5.34 1.66 8.36
C THR A 115 -4.24 1.17 7.43
N VAL A 116 -3.44 2.09 6.87
CA VAL A 116 -2.28 1.75 6.03
C VAL A 116 -1.23 0.93 6.78
N ARG A 117 -0.93 1.25 8.05
CA ARG A 117 0.02 0.47 8.87
C ARG A 117 -0.44 -0.98 9.04
N MET A 118 -1.73 -1.19 9.31
CA MET A 118 -2.28 -2.53 9.48
C MET A 118 -2.28 -3.32 8.17
N HIS A 119 -2.61 -2.64 7.08
CA HIS A 119 -2.56 -3.18 5.73
C HIS A 119 -1.15 -3.67 5.34
N PHE A 120 -0.12 -2.81 5.45
CA PHE A 120 1.28 -3.20 5.18
C PHE A 120 1.75 -4.38 6.05
N LEU A 121 1.34 -4.41 7.33
CA LEU A 121 1.67 -5.52 8.22
C LEU A 121 1.05 -6.83 7.74
N ALA A 122 -0.22 -6.82 7.34
CA ALA A 122 -0.92 -7.98 6.82
C ALA A 122 -0.27 -8.47 5.51
N GLU A 123 0.11 -7.57 4.62
CA GLU A 123 0.78 -7.93 3.38
C GLU A 123 2.14 -8.57 3.61
N GLU A 124 2.99 -7.93 4.43
CA GLU A 124 4.34 -8.43 4.69
C GLU A 124 4.34 -9.76 5.46
N ARG A 125 3.40 -9.94 6.37
CA ARG A 125 3.28 -11.13 7.22
C ARG A 125 2.56 -12.28 6.53
N ASP A 126 1.47 -11.99 5.82
CA ASP A 126 0.52 -13.00 5.37
C ASP A 126 0.54 -13.17 3.86
N LEU A 127 0.53 -12.09 3.07
CA LEU A 127 0.44 -12.17 1.61
C LEU A 127 1.79 -12.46 0.94
N PHE A 128 2.79 -11.60 1.13
CA PHE A 128 4.09 -11.69 0.43
C PHE A 128 4.81 -13.03 0.63
N PRO A 129 4.75 -13.70 1.81
CA PRO A 129 5.36 -15.02 1.96
C PRO A 129 4.68 -16.13 1.14
N ARG A 130 3.42 -15.92 0.73
CA ARG A 130 2.61 -16.87 -0.05
C ARG A 130 2.65 -16.60 -1.54
N LEU A 131 3.21 -15.45 -1.95
CA LEU A 131 3.50 -15.19 -3.34
C LEU A 131 4.67 -16.08 -3.79
N PRO A 132 4.61 -16.64 -5.00
CA PRO A 132 5.62 -17.58 -5.48
C PRO A 132 7.01 -16.94 -5.44
N ARG A 133 7.96 -17.62 -4.79
CA ARG A 133 9.38 -17.27 -4.84
C ARG A 133 10.02 -17.94 -6.06
N PRO A 134 11.11 -17.37 -6.61
CA PRO A 134 11.81 -17.94 -7.75
C PRO A 134 12.57 -19.26 -7.49
N ASP A 135 12.61 -19.77 -6.26
CA ASP A 135 13.46 -20.91 -5.85
C ASP A 135 12.67 -22.04 -5.14
N ASP A 136 11.55 -22.50 -5.71
CA ASP A 136 10.99 -23.83 -5.41
C ASP A 136 10.54 -24.54 -6.70
#